data_AF-A0A5M3VWM7-F1
#
_entry.id   AF-A0A5M3VWM7-F1
#
_cell.length_a   1.000
_cell.length_b   1.000
_cell.length_c   1.000
_cell.angle_alpha   90.00
_cell.angle_beta   90.00
_cell.angle_gamma   90.00
#
_symmetry.space_group_name_H-M   'P 1'
#
loop_
_entity.id
_entity.type
_entity.pdbx_description
1 polymer ?
#
loop_
_entity_poly.entity_id
_entity_poly.type
_entity_poly.pdbx_seq_one_letter_code
_entity_poly.pdbx_strand_id
1 'polypeptide(L)'
;MVLGGAAVAVGAVLMVPVAASAQQAPAPATVAKQLFKAWLKNDKVAAGKVATPGAVKSIFAYSFKAPDKFAGCSGNYCRFVHTSVNVPGDLNGLGMVVTGNKVTRVYRSRHASPATVTKYFHQSYVLGDRRRALEVATKVAVDKRFQVAYDPDGVTHFYQGCSKEPKGYSCAYSYEGGAVFMHVRGSKARGYEVASISFIAD
;
A
#
# COMPACT_ATOMS: atom_id res chain seq x y z
N MET A 1 -78.84 -51.53 3.48
CA MET A 1 -78.14 -50.54 4.32
C MET A 1 -76.80 -51.15 4.73
N VAL A 2 -75.62 -50.53 4.69
CA VAL A 2 -75.05 -49.27 4.19
C VAL A 2 -73.54 -49.43 4.50
N LEU A 3 -72.65 -49.15 3.51
CA LEU A 3 -71.25 -48.64 3.58
C LEU A 3 -70.23 -49.43 4.44
N GLY A 4 -69.05 -49.88 3.96
CA GLY A 4 -68.11 -49.22 3.05
C GLY A 4 -67.09 -48.41 3.88
N GLY A 5 -65.92 -49.00 4.21
CA GLY A 5 -64.86 -48.36 5.01
C GLY A 5 -63.54 -48.31 4.25
N ALA A 6 -63.16 -47.11 3.82
CA ALA A 6 -61.97 -46.82 3.02
C ALA A 6 -60.69 -46.74 3.86
N ALA A 7 -59.60 -47.27 3.31
CA ALA A 7 -58.24 -47.08 3.83
C ALA A 7 -57.69 -45.71 3.43
N VAL A 8 -57.24 -44.92 4.40
CA VAL A 8 -56.55 -43.63 4.17
C VAL A 8 -55.05 -43.89 4.22
N ALA A 9 -54.39 -43.87 3.06
CA ALA A 9 -52.93 -43.86 2.96
C ALA A 9 -52.44 -42.40 3.05
N VAL A 10 -51.65 -42.11 4.08
CA VAL A 10 -51.02 -40.79 4.27
C VAL A 10 -49.81 -40.70 3.33
N GLY A 11 -49.93 -39.88 2.28
CA GLY A 11 -48.83 -39.58 1.37
C GLY A 11 -47.80 -38.67 2.05
N ALA A 12 -46.61 -39.21 2.32
CA ALA A 12 -45.46 -38.43 2.76
C ALA A 12 -44.92 -37.61 1.58
N VAL A 13 -45.09 -36.29 1.63
CA VAL A 13 -44.46 -35.36 0.68
C VAL A 13 -42.98 -35.26 1.04
N LEU A 14 -42.13 -35.93 0.26
CA LEU A 14 -40.69 -35.79 0.33
C LEU A 14 -40.30 -34.37 -0.12
N MET A 15 -40.01 -33.49 0.83
CA MET A 15 -39.35 -32.22 0.53
C MET A 15 -37.90 -32.50 0.15
N VAL A 16 -37.60 -32.43 -1.14
CA VAL A 16 -36.22 -32.50 -1.65
C VAL A 16 -35.50 -31.20 -1.23
N PRO A 17 -34.39 -31.25 -0.49
CA PRO A 17 -33.62 -30.06 -0.18
C PRO A 17 -33.02 -29.52 -1.48
N VAL A 18 -33.43 -28.32 -1.88
CA VAL A 18 -32.76 -27.55 -2.94
C VAL A 18 -31.35 -27.26 -2.44
N ALA A 19 -30.35 -27.89 -3.06
CA ALA A 19 -28.96 -27.59 -2.80
C ALA A 19 -28.73 -26.09 -3.05
N ALA A 20 -28.41 -25.35 -1.99
CA ALA A 20 -27.98 -23.97 -2.10
C ALA A 20 -26.71 -23.94 -2.95
N SER A 21 -26.82 -23.42 -4.18
CA SER A 21 -25.70 -23.20 -5.08
C SER A 21 -24.63 -22.42 -4.32
N ALA A 22 -23.48 -23.05 -4.06
CA ALA A 22 -22.34 -22.39 -3.46
C ALA A 22 -21.95 -21.21 -4.37
N GLN A 23 -22.26 -19.99 -3.95
CA GLN A 23 -21.92 -18.78 -4.68
C GLN A 23 -20.40 -18.77 -4.89
N GLN A 24 -19.98 -19.05 -6.12
CA GLN A 24 -18.57 -19.18 -6.46
C GLN A 24 -17.88 -17.87 -6.10
N ALA A 25 -16.82 -17.96 -5.28
CA ALA A 25 -16.14 -16.77 -4.80
C ALA A 25 -15.73 -15.89 -5.99
N PRO A 26 -15.94 -14.56 -5.92
CA PRO A 26 -15.57 -13.68 -7.02
C PRO A 26 -14.09 -13.83 -7.32
N ALA A 27 -13.75 -13.87 -8.61
CA ALA A 27 -12.35 -13.98 -9.04
C ALA A 27 -11.49 -12.91 -8.35
N PRO A 28 -10.26 -13.23 -7.91
CA PRO A 28 -9.37 -12.28 -7.23
C PRO A 28 -9.23 -10.93 -7.93
N ALA A 29 -9.17 -10.95 -9.27
CA ALA A 29 -9.09 -9.74 -10.09
C ALA A 29 -10.29 -8.80 -9.87
N THR A 30 -11.51 -9.35 -9.70
CA THR A 30 -12.73 -8.58 -9.48
C THR A 30 -12.68 -7.85 -8.15
N VAL A 31 -12.36 -8.57 -7.06
CA VAL A 31 -12.28 -7.99 -5.71
C VAL A 31 -11.20 -6.92 -5.63
N ALA A 32 -10.02 -7.19 -6.18
CA ALA A 32 -8.91 -6.24 -6.21
C ALA A 32 -9.27 -4.95 -6.99
N LYS A 33 -9.89 -5.08 -8.16
CA LYS A 33 -10.36 -3.93 -8.96
C LYS A 33 -11.45 -3.13 -8.25
N GLN A 34 -12.35 -3.78 -7.50
CA GLN A 34 -13.37 -3.08 -6.71
C GLN A 34 -12.73 -2.22 -5.60
N LEU A 35 -11.78 -2.77 -4.84
CA LEU A 35 -11.06 -1.97 -3.83
C LEU A 35 -10.32 -0.80 -4.47
N PHE A 36 -9.64 -1.05 -5.59
CA PHE A 36 -8.91 -0.03 -6.32
C PHE A 36 -9.83 1.11 -6.80
N LYS A 37 -11.00 0.79 -7.38
CA LYS A 37 -12.00 1.77 -7.80
C LYS A 37 -12.57 2.57 -6.62
N ALA A 38 -12.82 1.92 -5.48
CA ALA A 38 -13.29 2.61 -4.29
C ALA A 38 -12.24 3.60 -3.76
N TRP A 39 -10.97 3.21 -3.75
CA TRP A 39 -9.87 4.08 -3.38
C TRP A 39 -9.72 5.30 -4.31
N LEU A 40 -9.80 5.11 -5.63
CA LEU A 40 -9.78 6.22 -6.59
C LEU A 40 -10.91 7.23 -6.38
N LYS A 41 -12.07 6.77 -5.91
CA LYS A 41 -13.23 7.62 -5.60
C LYS A 41 -13.19 8.20 -4.18
N ASN A 42 -12.14 7.94 -3.42
CA ASN A 42 -12.03 8.24 -2.00
C ASN A 42 -13.20 7.66 -1.15
N ASP A 43 -13.81 6.55 -1.60
CA ASP A 43 -14.98 5.95 -0.96
C ASP A 43 -14.56 4.85 0.03
N LYS A 44 -14.38 5.25 1.30
CA LYS A 44 -13.98 4.33 2.37
C LYS A 44 -15.08 3.31 2.72
N VAL A 45 -16.35 3.64 2.49
CA VAL A 45 -17.48 2.74 2.80
C VAL A 45 -17.52 1.60 1.79
N ALA A 46 -17.42 1.91 0.49
CA ALA A 46 -17.30 0.89 -0.55
C ALA A 46 -16.03 0.06 -0.38
N ALA A 47 -14.90 0.68 0.00
CA ALA A 47 -13.66 -0.05 0.27
C ALA A 47 -13.83 -1.07 1.42
N GLY A 48 -14.55 -0.70 2.50
CA GLY A 48 -14.84 -1.60 3.62
C GLY A 48 -15.68 -2.83 3.25
N LYS A 49 -16.51 -2.74 2.20
CA LYS A 49 -17.29 -3.89 1.71
C LYS A 49 -16.39 -4.98 1.11
N VAL A 50 -15.29 -4.60 0.48
CA VAL A 50 -14.42 -5.50 -0.31
C VAL A 50 -13.03 -5.73 0.29
N ALA A 51 -12.73 -5.13 1.44
CA ALA A 51 -11.44 -5.25 2.09
C ALA A 51 -11.56 -5.30 3.62
N THR A 52 -10.50 -5.76 4.28
CA THR A 52 -10.38 -5.69 5.75
C THR A 52 -10.08 -4.25 6.19
N PRO A 53 -10.39 -3.86 7.44
CA PRO A 53 -10.06 -2.53 7.95
C PRO A 53 -8.56 -2.18 7.81
N GLY A 54 -7.67 -3.15 8.01
CA GLY A 54 -6.23 -2.97 7.82
C GLY A 54 -5.83 -2.71 6.36
N ALA A 55 -6.45 -3.40 5.41
CA ALA A 55 -6.23 -3.16 3.98
C ALA A 55 -6.76 -1.79 3.53
N VAL A 56 -7.95 -1.38 4.01
CA VAL A 56 -8.51 -0.04 3.77
C VAL A 56 -7.58 1.03 4.33
N LYS A 57 -7.16 0.91 5.60
CA LYS A 57 -6.20 1.86 6.21
C LYS A 57 -4.90 1.95 5.40
N SER A 58 -4.38 0.83 4.91
CA SER A 58 -3.13 0.77 4.15
C SER A 58 -3.22 1.48 2.79
N ILE A 59 -4.24 1.19 1.98
CA ILE A 59 -4.37 1.76 0.64
C ILE A 59 -4.70 3.25 0.68
N PHE A 60 -5.55 3.68 1.62
CA PHE A 60 -5.87 5.11 1.79
C PHE A 60 -4.75 5.93 2.43
N ALA A 61 -3.74 5.28 3.02
CA ALA A 61 -2.51 5.92 3.49
C ALA A 61 -1.39 5.92 2.44
N TYR A 62 -1.67 5.52 1.19
CA TYR A 62 -0.68 5.53 0.12
C TYR A 62 -0.57 6.95 -0.46
N SER A 63 0.61 7.57 -0.30
CA SER A 63 0.86 8.97 -0.64
C SER A 63 1.19 9.23 -2.12
N PHE A 64 1.53 8.18 -2.87
CA PHE A 64 1.93 8.29 -4.26
C PHE A 64 0.73 8.45 -5.19
N LYS A 65 0.97 8.95 -6.42
CA LYS A 65 -0.02 8.90 -7.52
C LYS A 65 -0.55 7.46 -7.66
N ALA A 66 -1.82 7.29 -8.03
CA ALA A 66 -2.40 5.96 -8.18
C ALA A 66 -1.75 5.18 -9.34
N PRO A 67 -1.47 3.87 -9.21
CA PRO A 67 -1.02 3.07 -10.33
C PRO A 67 -2.08 3.03 -11.42
N ASP A 68 -1.63 3.10 -12.65
CA ASP A 68 -2.45 3.42 -13.81
C ASP A 68 -2.84 2.19 -14.63
N LYS A 69 -2.26 1.01 -14.35
CA LYS A 69 -2.58 -0.24 -15.05
C LYS A 69 -2.76 -1.43 -14.11
N PHE A 70 -3.75 -2.27 -14.39
CA PHE A 70 -3.85 -3.60 -13.80
C PHE A 70 -2.97 -4.59 -14.58
N ALA A 71 -2.06 -5.28 -13.89
CA ALA A 71 -1.06 -6.17 -14.48
C ALA A 71 -1.41 -7.67 -14.38
N GLY A 72 -2.63 -8.00 -13.93
CA GLY A 72 -3.08 -9.37 -13.77
C GLY A 72 -2.94 -9.91 -12.35
N CYS A 73 -3.30 -11.18 -12.18
CA CYS A 73 -3.11 -11.92 -10.92
C CYS A 73 -2.33 -13.21 -11.17
N SER A 74 -1.51 -13.59 -10.20
CA SER A 74 -0.92 -14.93 -10.08
C SER A 74 -1.51 -15.58 -8.84
N GLY A 75 -2.35 -16.60 -9.02
CA GLY A 75 -3.18 -17.14 -7.95
C GLY A 75 -4.06 -16.06 -7.32
N ASN A 76 -3.91 -15.87 -6.00
CA ASN A 76 -4.66 -14.87 -5.23
C ASN A 76 -3.96 -13.51 -5.08
N TYR A 77 -2.79 -13.34 -5.69
CA TYR A 77 -2.03 -12.11 -5.67
C TYR A 77 -2.27 -11.32 -6.96
N CYS A 78 -2.83 -10.12 -6.83
CA CYS A 78 -3.18 -9.24 -7.94
C CYS A 78 -2.33 -7.99 -7.94
N ARG A 79 -1.86 -7.54 -9.12
CA ARG A 79 -0.90 -6.44 -9.24
C ARG A 79 -1.47 -5.28 -10.05
N PHE A 80 -1.19 -4.06 -9.58
CA PHE A 80 -1.39 -2.80 -10.30
C PHE A 80 -0.02 -2.13 -10.44
N VAL A 81 0.31 -1.57 -11.59
CA VAL A 81 1.63 -1.01 -11.91
C VAL A 81 1.52 0.43 -12.38
N HIS A 82 2.58 1.19 -12.12
CA HIS A 82 2.78 2.51 -12.69
C HIS A 82 3.43 2.38 -14.07
N THR A 83 2.69 2.73 -15.12
CA THR A 83 3.21 2.81 -16.50
C THR A 83 3.45 4.25 -16.96
N SER A 84 2.79 5.22 -16.34
CA SER A 84 2.82 6.65 -16.66
C SER A 84 3.90 7.43 -15.93
N VAL A 85 4.50 6.83 -14.90
CA VAL A 85 5.54 7.43 -14.07
C VAL A 85 6.58 6.39 -13.69
N ASN A 86 7.85 6.79 -13.70
CA ASN A 86 8.94 5.97 -13.21
C ASN A 86 8.99 6.07 -11.68
N VAL A 87 8.25 5.20 -11.00
CA VAL A 87 8.27 5.12 -9.52
C VAL A 87 9.53 4.38 -9.10
N PRO A 88 10.43 5.00 -8.34
CA PRO A 88 11.63 4.34 -7.89
C PRO A 88 11.33 3.35 -6.78
N GLY A 89 12.16 2.32 -6.66
CA GLY A 89 12.00 1.22 -5.71
C GLY A 89 11.81 -0.13 -6.40
N ASP A 90 11.71 -1.17 -5.59
CA ASP A 90 11.70 -2.58 -6.04
C ASP A 90 10.30 -3.05 -6.44
N LEU A 91 9.27 -2.34 -5.96
CA LEU A 91 7.89 -2.48 -6.38
C LEU A 91 7.47 -1.24 -7.16
N ASN A 92 7.25 -1.37 -8.46
CA ASN A 92 6.69 -0.32 -9.33
C ASN A 92 5.14 -0.32 -9.33
N GLY A 93 4.51 -0.62 -8.20
CA GLY A 93 3.06 -0.75 -8.14
C GLY A 93 2.45 -1.21 -6.80
N LEU A 94 1.12 -1.36 -6.79
CA LEU A 94 0.36 -1.94 -5.68
C LEU A 94 0.18 -3.45 -5.88
N GLY A 95 0.36 -4.23 -4.82
CA GLY A 95 -0.01 -5.64 -4.75
C GLY A 95 -1.19 -5.84 -3.81
N MET A 96 -2.15 -6.67 -4.19
CA MET A 96 -3.31 -7.00 -3.35
C MET A 96 -3.40 -8.51 -3.19
N VAL A 97 -3.54 -8.97 -1.94
CA VAL A 97 -3.83 -10.38 -1.64
C VAL A 97 -5.32 -10.51 -1.41
N VAL A 98 -5.95 -11.38 -2.19
CA VAL A 98 -7.36 -11.71 -2.04
C VAL A 98 -7.50 -13.04 -1.28
N THR A 99 -8.45 -13.10 -0.35
CA THR A 99 -8.81 -14.33 0.35
C THR A 99 -10.33 -14.37 0.44
N GLY A 100 -10.94 -15.39 -0.17
CA GLY A 100 -12.38 -15.41 -0.38
C GLY A 100 -12.84 -14.18 -1.16
N ASN A 101 -13.73 -13.39 -0.57
CA ASN A 101 -14.32 -12.19 -1.18
C ASN A 101 -13.72 -10.87 -0.69
N LYS A 102 -12.57 -10.89 0.00
CA LYS A 102 -11.94 -9.66 0.52
C LYS A 102 -10.47 -9.54 0.15
N VAL A 103 -10.04 -8.30 -0.06
CA VAL A 103 -8.62 -7.93 0.02
C VAL A 103 -8.20 -7.95 1.48
N THR A 104 -7.30 -8.86 1.84
CA THR A 104 -6.81 -9.02 3.21
C THR A 104 -5.52 -8.26 3.45
N ARG A 105 -4.72 -8.03 2.40
CA ARG A 105 -3.46 -7.26 2.46
C ARG A 105 -3.26 -6.40 1.22
N VAL A 106 -2.70 -5.21 1.42
CA VAL A 106 -2.26 -4.30 0.36
C VAL A 106 -0.76 -4.03 0.54
N TYR A 107 0.02 -4.45 -0.45
CA TYR A 107 1.42 -4.07 -0.63
C TYR A 107 1.47 -2.82 -1.51
N ARG A 108 2.34 -1.89 -1.16
CA ARG A 108 2.47 -0.60 -1.84
C ARG A 108 3.78 -0.56 -2.62
N SER A 109 3.95 0.39 -3.55
CA SER A 109 5.30 0.67 -4.09
C SER A 109 6.20 1.02 -2.92
N ARG A 110 7.34 0.33 -2.86
CA ARG A 110 8.21 0.26 -1.68
C ARG A 110 9.64 0.13 -2.16
N HIS A 111 10.54 0.89 -1.54
CA HIS A 111 11.98 0.68 -1.72
C HIS A 111 12.43 -0.44 -0.79
N ALA A 112 13.23 -1.39 -1.31
CA ALA A 112 13.70 -2.51 -0.49
C ALA A 112 14.98 -2.21 0.31
N SER A 113 15.59 -1.04 0.13
CA SER A 113 16.76 -0.64 0.92
C SER A 113 16.56 0.74 1.55
N PRO A 114 17.05 0.95 2.79
CA PRO A 114 17.08 2.26 3.42
C PRO A 114 17.82 3.29 2.57
N ALA A 115 18.96 2.91 2.00
CA ALA A 115 19.79 3.80 1.19
C ALA A 115 19.05 4.37 -0.03
N THR A 116 18.26 3.52 -0.72
CA THR A 116 17.49 3.95 -1.89
C THR A 116 16.43 5.00 -1.51
N VAL A 117 15.71 4.80 -0.41
CA VAL A 117 14.72 5.77 0.10
C VAL A 117 15.38 7.11 0.38
N THR A 118 16.49 7.09 1.12
CA THR A 118 17.20 8.30 1.56
C THR A 118 17.73 9.11 0.38
N LYS A 119 18.36 8.44 -0.61
CA LYS A 119 18.87 9.11 -1.82
C LYS A 119 17.76 9.75 -2.63
N TYR A 120 16.63 9.05 -2.78
CA TYR A 120 15.49 9.59 -3.50
C TYR A 120 14.86 10.79 -2.79
N PHE A 121 14.75 10.72 -1.46
CA PHE A 121 14.25 11.83 -0.66
C PHE A 121 15.14 13.07 -0.80
N HIS A 122 16.47 12.89 -0.74
CA HIS A 122 17.43 13.98 -0.93
C HIS A 122 17.38 14.57 -2.34
N GLN A 123 17.29 13.75 -3.38
CA GLN A 123 17.14 14.24 -4.76
C GLN A 123 15.86 15.06 -4.93
N SER A 124 14.76 14.64 -4.30
CA SER A 124 13.49 15.39 -4.36
C SER A 124 13.62 16.76 -3.70
N TYR A 125 14.40 16.86 -2.62
CA TYR A 125 14.75 18.13 -1.98
C TYR A 125 15.57 19.05 -2.89
N VAL A 126 16.61 18.52 -3.54
CA VAL A 126 17.43 19.26 -4.51
C VAL A 126 16.59 19.83 -5.65
N LEU A 127 15.59 19.08 -6.11
CA LEU A 127 14.68 19.50 -7.18
C LEU A 127 13.54 20.44 -6.71
N GLY A 128 13.43 20.73 -5.41
CA GLY A 128 12.29 21.48 -4.86
C GLY A 128 10.94 20.75 -4.98
N ASP A 129 10.94 19.45 -5.31
CA ASP A 129 9.72 18.69 -5.59
C ASP A 129 9.18 18.02 -4.32
N ARG A 130 8.35 18.77 -3.59
CA ARG A 130 7.69 18.29 -2.36
C ARG A 130 6.76 17.09 -2.61
N ARG A 131 6.14 16.99 -3.79
CA ARG A 131 5.22 15.88 -4.10
C ARG A 131 6.00 14.60 -4.28
N ARG A 132 7.12 14.68 -5.00
CA ARG A 132 8.09 13.59 -5.13
C ARG A 132 8.71 13.20 -3.79
N ALA A 133 8.89 14.13 -2.85
CA ALA A 133 9.39 13.78 -1.52
C ALA A 133 8.38 12.98 -0.67
N LEU A 134 7.08 13.26 -0.79
CA LEU A 134 5.99 12.58 -0.06
C LEU A 134 5.79 11.11 -0.47
N GLU A 135 6.39 10.71 -1.58
CA GLU A 135 6.48 9.34 -2.01
C GLU A 135 7.24 8.49 -0.97
N VAL A 136 8.37 8.98 -0.46
CA VAL A 136 9.31 8.15 0.32
C VAL A 136 9.46 8.57 1.77
N ALA A 137 8.70 9.56 2.21
CA ALA A 137 8.84 10.18 3.52
C ALA A 137 7.50 10.57 4.14
N THR A 138 7.46 10.65 5.47
CA THR A 138 6.30 11.18 6.19
C THR A 138 6.16 12.69 5.95
N LYS A 139 4.94 13.22 6.11
CA LYS A 139 4.69 14.67 6.03
C LYS A 139 5.60 15.46 6.98
N VAL A 140 5.84 14.96 8.19
CA VAL A 140 6.72 15.59 9.19
C VAL A 140 8.16 15.70 8.69
N ALA A 141 8.69 14.64 8.05
CA ALA A 141 10.03 14.67 7.46
C ALA A 141 10.12 15.63 6.27
N VAL A 142 9.11 15.63 5.38
CA VAL A 142 9.04 16.55 4.24
C VAL A 142 8.98 17.99 4.71
N ASP A 143 8.07 18.31 5.62
CA ASP A 143 7.91 19.68 6.14
C ASP A 143 9.22 20.16 6.73
N LYS A 144 9.89 19.35 7.56
CA LYS A 144 11.17 19.70 8.17
C LYS A 144 12.30 19.86 7.14
N ARG A 145 12.42 18.97 6.15
CA ARG A 145 13.51 19.06 5.15
C ARG A 145 13.38 20.26 4.24
N PHE A 146 12.15 20.62 3.89
CA PHE A 146 11.83 21.69 2.95
C PHE A 146 11.50 23.02 3.65
N GLN A 147 11.89 23.20 4.92
CA GLN A 147 11.81 24.51 5.60
C GLN A 147 12.70 25.55 4.92
N VAL A 148 13.84 25.11 4.38
CA VAL A 148 14.77 25.94 3.61
C VAL A 148 14.87 25.34 2.22
N ALA A 149 14.71 26.16 1.18
CA ALA A 149 14.88 25.71 -0.20
C ALA A 149 16.32 25.22 -0.43
N TYR A 150 16.51 24.27 -1.34
CA TYR A 150 17.85 23.89 -1.75
C TYR A 150 18.50 25.02 -2.53
N ASP A 151 19.71 25.39 -2.13
CA ASP A 151 20.55 26.36 -2.84
C ASP A 151 21.55 25.58 -3.72
N PRO A 152 21.45 25.67 -5.07
CA PRO A 152 22.39 24.99 -5.96
C PRO A 152 23.82 25.53 -5.88
N ASP A 153 23.99 26.78 -5.43
CA ASP A 153 25.30 27.43 -5.24
C ASP A 153 25.78 27.32 -3.78
N GLY A 154 25.00 26.66 -2.92
CA GLY A 154 25.28 26.46 -1.51
C GLY A 154 26.18 25.26 -1.21
N VAL A 155 26.18 24.83 0.05
CA VAL A 155 27.05 23.74 0.52
C VAL A 155 26.70 22.39 -0.12
N THR A 156 27.74 21.69 -0.59
CA THR A 156 27.57 20.35 -1.18
C THR A 156 27.25 19.34 -0.08
N HIS A 157 26.28 18.48 -0.35
CA HIS A 157 25.88 17.40 0.54
C HIS A 157 26.51 16.06 0.09
N PHE A 158 27.21 15.38 1.00
CA PHE A 158 27.88 14.09 0.74
C PHE A 158 27.17 12.96 1.47
N TYR A 159 26.79 11.91 0.74
CA TYR A 159 26.11 10.75 1.32
C TYR A 159 27.07 9.89 2.14
N GLN A 160 26.74 9.66 3.42
CA GLN A 160 27.59 8.95 4.39
C GLN A 160 27.14 7.49 4.64
N GLY A 161 26.13 7.00 3.92
CA GLY A 161 25.61 5.65 4.10
C GLY A 161 24.49 5.54 5.15
N CYS A 162 24.24 4.31 5.60
CA CYS A 162 23.21 3.97 6.58
C CYS A 162 23.76 3.05 7.67
N SER A 163 23.42 3.34 8.92
CA SER A 163 23.67 2.47 10.08
C SER A 163 22.36 1.93 10.65
N LYS A 164 22.41 0.78 11.31
CA LYS A 164 21.23 0.19 11.98
C LYS A 164 20.95 0.94 13.28
N GLU A 165 19.67 1.19 13.56
CA GLU A 165 19.22 1.79 14.83
C GLU A 165 18.01 1.02 15.38
N PRO A 166 17.62 1.20 16.66
CA PRO A 166 16.66 0.31 17.35
C PRO A 166 15.32 0.11 16.63
N LYS A 167 14.85 1.11 15.87
CA LYS A 167 13.56 1.08 15.16
C LYS A 167 13.70 1.04 13.63
N GLY A 168 14.91 0.90 13.10
CA GLY A 168 15.17 0.88 11.65
C GLY A 168 16.61 1.20 11.31
N TYR A 169 16.81 2.25 10.51
CA TYR A 169 18.13 2.69 10.06
C TYR A 169 18.27 4.20 10.17
N SER A 170 19.47 4.69 10.43
CA SER A 170 19.83 6.10 10.32
C SER A 170 20.75 6.26 9.12
N CYS A 171 20.34 7.08 8.15
CA CYS A 171 21.14 7.36 6.96
C CYS A 171 21.53 8.84 6.93
N ALA A 172 22.78 9.16 6.60
CA ALA A 172 23.31 10.51 6.77
C ALA A 172 23.78 11.14 5.46
N TYR A 173 23.65 12.47 5.41
CA TYR A 173 24.41 13.32 4.51
C TYR A 173 25.20 14.32 5.35
N SER A 174 26.50 14.46 5.11
CA SER A 174 27.32 15.54 5.69
C SER A 174 27.36 16.73 4.73
N TYR A 175 27.60 17.91 5.27
CA TYR A 175 27.88 19.14 4.53
C TYR A 175 28.80 20.03 5.38
N GLU A 176 29.36 21.08 4.79
CA GLU A 176 30.14 22.05 5.56
C GLU A 176 29.24 22.73 6.60
N GLY A 177 29.61 22.65 7.89
CA GLY A 177 28.78 23.18 8.97
C GLY A 177 27.82 22.16 9.60
N GLY A 178 27.90 20.86 9.24
CA GLY A 178 27.12 19.83 9.94
C GLY A 178 26.68 18.61 9.12
N ALA A 179 25.58 18.01 9.55
CA ALA A 179 25.01 16.83 8.91
C ALA A 179 23.49 16.74 9.08
N VAL A 180 22.83 16.10 8.11
CA VAL A 180 21.44 15.67 8.20
C VAL A 180 21.37 14.16 8.39
N PHE A 181 20.64 13.71 9.40
CA PHE A 181 20.31 12.32 9.61
C PHE A 181 18.86 12.08 9.24
N MET A 182 18.63 11.02 8.46
CA MET A 182 17.32 10.60 7.99
C MET A 182 17.01 9.25 8.63
N HIS A 183 16.03 9.25 9.53
CA HIS A 183 15.63 8.06 10.26
C HIS A 183 14.62 7.26 9.44
N VAL A 184 15.08 6.14 8.91
CA VAL A 184 14.30 5.26 8.05
C VAL A 184 13.61 4.18 8.88
N ARG A 185 12.30 4.01 8.68
CA ARG A 185 11.48 2.98 9.35
C ARG A 185 10.96 1.99 8.32
N GLY A 186 10.54 0.82 8.81
CA GLY A 186 9.90 -0.21 7.98
C GLY A 186 10.67 -1.53 7.97
N SER A 187 10.53 -2.28 6.88
CA SER A 187 11.24 -3.54 6.66
C SER A 187 11.23 -3.91 5.17
N LYS A 188 12.06 -4.86 4.73
CA LYS A 188 12.02 -5.35 3.34
C LYS A 188 10.62 -5.76 2.88
N ALA A 189 9.85 -6.42 3.74
CA ALA A 189 8.46 -6.81 3.44
C ALA A 189 7.47 -5.63 3.48
N ARG A 190 7.69 -4.64 4.37
CA ARG A 190 6.79 -3.49 4.58
C ARG A 190 7.17 -2.24 3.79
N GLY A 191 8.31 -2.28 3.11
CA GLY A 191 8.98 -1.12 2.54
C GLY A 191 9.63 -0.26 3.59
N TYR A 192 10.54 0.59 3.13
CA TYR A 192 11.19 1.62 3.94
C TYR A 192 10.65 3.01 3.60
N GLU A 193 10.60 3.89 4.60
CA GLU A 193 10.26 5.32 4.45
C GLU A 193 11.10 6.18 5.40
N VAL A 194 11.39 7.44 5.04
CA VAL A 194 11.99 8.42 5.95
C VAL A 194 10.91 8.89 6.92
N ALA A 195 10.99 8.44 8.17
CA ALA A 195 9.99 8.76 9.19
C ALA A 195 10.23 10.13 9.83
N SER A 196 11.49 10.51 10.01
CA SER A 196 11.90 11.79 10.60
C SER A 196 13.30 12.17 10.14
N ILE A 197 13.66 13.45 10.32
CA ILE A 197 15.01 13.94 10.10
C ILE A 197 15.51 14.72 11.32
N SER A 198 16.81 14.69 11.54
CA SER A 198 17.51 15.55 12.49
C SER A 198 18.69 16.21 11.79
N PHE A 199 19.08 17.37 12.31
CA PHE A 199 20.25 18.10 11.86
C PHE A 199 21.21 18.17 13.05
N ILE A 200 22.49 18.06 12.76
CA ILE A 200 23.57 18.39 13.69
C ILE A 200 24.32 19.53 13.05
N ALA A 201 24.56 20.59 13.80
CA ALA A 201 25.55 21.62 13.47
C ALA A 201 26.81 21.31 14.28
N ASP A 202 27.97 21.52 13.68
CA ASP A 202 29.27 21.51 14.35
C ASP A 202 29.52 22.80 15.15
#